data_AF-A0A9D7BN30-F1
#
_entry.id   AF-A0A9D7BN30-F1
#
_cell.length_a   1.000
_cell.length_b   1.000
_cell.length_c   1.000
_cell.angle_alpha   90.00
_cell.angle_beta   90.00
_cell.angle_gamma   90.00
#
_symmetry.space_group_name_H-M   'P 1'
#
loop_
_entity.id
_entity.type
_entity.pdbx_description
1 polymer ?
#
loop_
_entity_poly.entity_id
_entity_poly.type
_entity_poly.pdbx_seq_one_letter_code
_entity_poly.pdbx_strand_id
1 'polypeptide(L)'
;MFAITNKCPLHCEHCFEWDNLNKEEHLTTAEIINTVHKFQDYGTTQVMFSGGEPMLRIHDIYQTLQAAKPGTDFWIITSGLGFSLERAKKT
;
A
#
# COMPACT_ATOMS: atom_id res chain seq x y z
N MET A 1 5.34 3.46 -7.62
CA MET A 1 4.72 2.30 -6.98
C MET A 1 5.44 2.05 -5.66
N PHE A 2 4.71 1.85 -4.57
CA PHE A 2 5.26 1.72 -3.22
C PHE A 2 4.74 0.44 -2.57
N ALA A 3 5.63 -0.55 -2.45
CA ALA A 3 5.34 -1.81 -1.76
C ALA A 3 5.37 -1.58 -0.24
N ILE A 4 4.19 -1.56 0.38
CA ILE A 4 4.06 -1.27 1.83
C ILE A 4 4.11 -2.52 2.70
N THR A 5 4.10 -3.70 2.07
CA THR A 5 4.25 -4.98 2.75
C THR A 5 4.86 -6.04 1.85
N ASN A 6 5.61 -6.97 2.41
CA ASN A 6 6.02 -8.21 1.72
C ASN A 6 5.16 -9.41 2.12
N LYS A 7 4.16 -9.22 3.00
CA LYS A 7 3.25 -10.29 3.41
C LYS A 7 2.25 -10.55 2.29
N CYS A 8 2.11 -11.81 1.91
CA CYS A 8 1.11 -12.24 0.93
C CYS A 8 0.58 -13.63 1.31
N PRO A 9 -0.75 -13.82 1.38
CA PRO A 9 -1.35 -15.12 1.65
C PRO A 9 -1.51 -15.97 0.38
N LEU A 10 -1.20 -15.42 -0.81
CA LEU A 10 -1.34 -16.10 -2.09
C LEU A 10 -0.01 -16.72 -2.53
N HIS A 11 -0.10 -17.68 -3.45
CA HIS A 11 1.06 -18.41 -3.98
C HIS A 11 1.06 -18.46 -5.51
N CYS A 12 1.00 -17.28 -6.15
CA CYS A 12 0.95 -17.14 -7.60
C CYS A 12 2.24 -17.65 -8.26
N GLU A 13 2.12 -18.54 -9.24
CA GLU A 13 3.25 -19.11 -9.99
C GLU A 13 4.12 -18.03 -10.66
N HIS A 14 3.49 -16.95 -11.13
CA HIS A 14 4.15 -15.85 -11.84
C HIS A 14 4.64 -14.72 -10.90
N CYS A 15 4.63 -14.91 -9.58
CA CYS A 15 5.08 -13.87 -8.65
C CYS A 15 6.61 -13.69 -8.75
N PHE A 16 7.06 -12.49 -9.08
CA PHE A 16 8.50 -12.20 -9.18
C PHE A 16 9.18 -11.92 -7.82
N GLU A 17 8.39 -11.73 -6.76
CA GLU A 17 8.88 -11.40 -5.40
C GLU A 17 9.06 -12.62 -4.49
N TRP A 18 9.04 -13.84 -5.05
CA TRP A 18 9.08 -15.10 -4.28
C TRP A 18 10.13 -15.12 -3.18
N ASP A 19 11.35 -14.72 -3.50
CA ASP A 19 12.47 -14.75 -2.57
C ASP A 19 12.33 -13.73 -1.44
N ASN A 20 11.47 -12.72 -1.56
CA ASN A 20 11.29 -11.65 -0.57
C ASN A 20 9.98 -11.75 0.21
N LEU A 21 9.01 -12.50 -0.29
CA LEU A 21 7.71 -12.66 0.35
C LEU A 21 7.85 -13.22 1.77
N ASN A 22 7.00 -12.70 2.65
CA ASN A 22 6.81 -13.16 4.01
C ASN A 22 8.05 -13.14 4.93
N LYS A 23 9.15 -12.50 4.52
CA LYS A 23 10.28 -12.15 5.39
C LYS A 23 9.86 -11.18 6.50
N GLU A 24 10.78 -10.86 7.41
CA GLU A 24 10.53 -9.86 8.45
C GLU A 24 10.18 -8.50 7.82
N GLU A 25 9.24 -7.81 8.45
CA GLU A 25 8.74 -6.51 7.99
C GLU A 25 8.96 -5.48 9.09
N HIS A 26 9.53 -4.33 8.73
CA HIS A 26 9.90 -3.28 9.67
C HIS A 26 9.16 -1.95 9.43
N LEU A 27 8.38 -1.84 8.34
CA LEU A 27 7.78 -0.59 7.94
C LEU A 27 6.58 -0.25 8.84
N THR A 28 6.66 0.87 9.55
CA THR A 28 5.60 1.36 10.42
C THR A 28 4.62 2.27 9.66
N THR A 29 3.42 2.47 10.20
CA THR A 29 2.41 3.37 9.62
C THR A 29 2.93 4.81 9.48
N ALA A 30 3.66 5.29 10.50
CA ALA A 30 4.23 6.64 10.48
C ALA A 30 5.27 6.82 9.37
N GLU A 31 6.08 5.79 9.10
CA GLU A 31 7.05 5.81 8.00
C GLU A 31 6.37 5.78 6.63
N ILE A 32 5.27 5.04 6.48
CA ILE A 32 4.46 5.05 5.25
C ILE A 32 3.94 6.46 4.97
N ILE A 33 3.32 7.09 5.97
CA ILE A 33 2.78 8.46 5.86
C ILE A 33 3.88 9.46 5.50
N ASN A 34 5.00 9.44 6.24
CA ASN A 34 6.13 10.33 6.00
C ASN A 34 6.75 10.13 4.61
N THR A 35 6.81 8.88 4.14
CA THR A 35 7.32 8.56 2.80
C THR A 35 6.39 9.13 1.71
N VAL A 36 5.07 9.00 1.88
CA VAL A 36 4.10 9.63 0.97
C VAL A 36 4.25 11.15 0.97
N HIS A 37 4.35 11.80 2.14
CA HIS A 37 4.57 13.25 2.21
C HIS A 37 5.83 13.70 1.46
N LYS A 38 6.95 12.97 1.61
CA LYS A 38 8.17 13.26 0.84
C LYS A 38 7.92 13.16 -0.66
N PHE A 39 7.22 12.14 -1.13
CA PHE A 39 6.87 12.04 -2.55
C PHE A 39 5.98 13.20 -3.03
N GLN A 40 5.01 13.62 -2.21
CA GLN A 40 4.17 14.78 -2.51
C GLN A 40 4.98 16.09 -2.56
N ASP A 41 5.94 16.26 -1.65
CA ASP A 41 6.83 17.43 -1.60
C ASP A 41 7.75 17.49 -2.84
N TYR A 42 8.05 16.34 -3.45
CA TYR A 42 8.73 16.26 -4.75
C TYR A 42 7.81 16.44 -5.96
N GLY A 43 6.52 16.72 -5.76
CA GLY A 43 5.55 16.93 -6.83
C GLY A 43 4.99 15.64 -7.43
N THR A 44 5.05 14.52 -6.72
CA THR A 44 4.46 13.25 -7.18
C THR A 44 2.93 13.35 -7.26
N THR A 45 2.40 13.18 -8.47
CA THR A 45 0.95 13.26 -8.73
C THR A 45 0.23 11.93 -8.60
N GLN A 46 0.96 10.80 -8.56
CA GLN A 46 0.35 9.47 -8.41
C GLN A 46 1.15 8.58 -7.45
N VAL A 47 0.45 7.97 -6.50
CA VAL A 47 1.00 6.96 -5.60
C VAL A 47 0.18 5.67 -5.73
N MET A 48 0.87 4.56 -5.98
CA MET A 48 0.26 3.24 -6.08
C MET A 48 0.75 2.38 -4.94
N PHE A 49 -0.14 2.02 -4.00
CA PHE A 49 0.16 1.07 -2.94
C PHE A 49 0.14 -0.35 -3.50
N SER A 50 1.22 -1.09 -3.26
CA SER A 50 1.38 -2.48 -3.68
C SER A 50 2.05 -3.30 -2.57
N GLY A 51 2.58 -4.47 -2.92
CA GLY A 51 3.38 -5.30 -2.04
C GLY A 51 3.24 -6.77 -2.41
N GLY A 52 3.30 -7.62 -1.40
CA GLY A 52 2.63 -8.92 -1.43
C GLY A 52 1.12 -8.73 -1.64
N GLU A 53 0.38 -8.46 -0.55
CA GLU A 53 -1.03 -8.05 -0.63
C GLU A 53 -1.28 -6.79 0.22
N PRO A 54 -1.43 -5.60 -0.39
CA PRO A 54 -1.61 -4.35 0.34
C PRO A 54 -2.91 -4.29 1.17
N MET A 55 -3.92 -5.11 0.84
CA MET A 55 -5.14 -5.18 1.64
C MET A 55 -4.92 -5.71 3.07
N LEU A 56 -3.79 -6.38 3.34
CA LEU A 56 -3.37 -6.74 4.70
C LEU A 56 -3.04 -5.51 5.55
N ARG A 57 -2.68 -4.38 4.91
CA ARG A 57 -2.34 -3.10 5.55
C ARG A 57 -3.36 -2.01 5.25
N ILE A 58 -4.63 -2.37 5.03
CA ILE A 58 -5.69 -1.43 4.66
C ILE A 58 -5.88 -0.27 5.66
N HIS A 59 -5.66 -0.51 6.96
CA HIS A 59 -5.73 0.53 7.98
C HIS A 59 -4.61 1.57 7.84
N ASP A 60 -3.44 1.18 7.37
CA ASP A 60 -2.34 2.10 7.11
C ASP A 60 -2.57 2.90 5.85
N ILE A 61 -3.19 2.28 4.83
CA ILE A 61 -3.64 2.98 3.63
C ILE A 61 -4.64 4.06 4.00
N TYR A 62 -5.68 3.76 4.80
CA TYR A 62 -6.65 4.78 5.24
C TYR A 62 -5.98 5.93 5.98
N GLN A 63 -5.12 5.65 6.95
CA GLN A 63 -4.39 6.70 7.68
C GLN A 63 -3.51 7.54 6.76
N THR A 64 -2.91 6.92 5.75
CA THR A 64 -2.10 7.62 4.74
C THR A 64 -2.94 8.53 3.86
N LEU A 65 -4.12 8.07 3.42
CA LEU A 65 -5.05 8.91 2.65
C LEU A 65 -5.56 10.10 3.47
N GLN A 66 -5.86 9.89 4.75
CA GLN A 66 -6.31 10.95 5.66
C GLN A 66 -5.22 12.00 5.94
N ALA A 67 -3.95 11.59 5.97
CA ALA A 67 -2.83 12.48 6.19
C ALA A 67 -2.30 13.14 4.89
N ALA A 68 -2.66 12.62 3.71
CA ALA A 68 -2.13 13.09 2.43
C ALA A 68 -2.53 14.54 2.12
N LYS A 69 -1.62 15.26 1.46
CA LYS A 69 -1.89 16.60 0.91
C LYS A 69 -2.71 16.47 -0.40
N PRO A 70 -3.49 17.49 -0.80
CA PRO A 70 -4.15 17.50 -2.11
C PRO A 70 -3.13 17.45 -3.27
N GLY A 71 -3.58 16.99 -4.44
CA GLY A 71 -2.76 17.00 -5.68
C GLY A 71 -2.11 15.66 -6.03
N THR A 72 -2.41 14.59 -5.30
CA THR A 72 -1.96 13.23 -5.59
C THR A 72 -3.15 12.28 -5.71
N ASP A 73 -3.20 11.53 -6.80
CA ASP A 73 -4.14 10.42 -6.96
C ASP A 73 -3.54 9.15 -6.36
N PHE A 74 -4.37 8.39 -5.66
CA PHE A 74 -3.96 7.15 -5.00
C PHE A 74 -4.60 5.93 -5.65
N TRP A 75 -3.80 4.89 -5.81
CA TRP A 75 -4.21 3.61 -6.39
C TRP A 75 -3.81 2.47 -5.46
N ILE A 76 -4.57 1.37 -5.49
CA ILE A 76 -4.23 0.14 -4.78
C ILE A 76 -4.12 -0.99 -5.81
N ILE A 77 -2.98 -1.65 -5.85
CA ILE A 77 -2.72 -2.81 -6.70
C ILE A 77 -2.90 -4.07 -5.85
N THR A 78 -4.06 -4.71 -5.96
CA THR A 78 -4.47 -5.81 -5.08
C THR A 78 -4.97 -7.02 -5.88
N SER A 79 -4.87 -8.21 -5.30
CA SER A 79 -5.57 -9.40 -5.80
C SER A 79 -7.09 -9.32 -5.60
N GLY A 80 -7.57 -8.34 -4.82
CA GLY A 80 -8.96 -8.22 -4.38
C GLY A 80 -9.26 -9.01 -3.09
N LEU A 81 -8.29 -9.75 -2.56
CA LEU A 81 -8.48 -10.52 -1.34
C LEU A 81 -8.82 -9.61 -0.15
N GLY A 82 -9.95 -9.89 0.49
CA GLY A 82 -10.44 -9.08 1.62
C GLY A 82 -10.93 -7.69 1.22
N PHE A 83 -11.10 -7.40 -0.07
CA PHE A 83 -11.77 -6.19 -0.53
C PHE A 83 -13.29 -6.37 -0.42
N SER A 84 -13.99 -5.33 0.04
CA SER A 84 -15.44 -5.33 0.20
C SER A 84 -16.00 -3.94 -0.09
N LEU A 85 -17.31 -3.86 -0.36
CA LEU A 85 -17.97 -2.58 -0.61
C LEU A 85 -17.84 -1.62 0.59
N GLU A 86 -17.87 -2.14 1.81
CA GLU A 86 -17.67 -1.35 3.02
C GLU A 86 -16.27 -0.72 3.05
N ARG A 87 -15.24 -1.52 2.77
CA ARG A 87 -13.84 -1.06 2.72
C ARG A 87 -13.60 -0.08 1.56
N ALA A 88 -14.26 -0.27 0.43
CA ALA A 88 -14.17 0.62 -0.73
C ALA A 88 -14.73 2.03 -0.46
N LYS A 89 -15.73 2.14 0.40
CA LYS A 89 -16.40 3.40 0.73
C LYS A 89 -15.71 4.18 1.86
N LYS A 90 -14.71 3.57 2.51
CA LYS A 90 -14.01 4.17 3.65
C LYS A 90 -12.81 4.96 3.15
N THR A 91 -12.82 6.26 3.38
CA THR A 91 -11.72 7.20 3.11
C THR A 91 -11.49 8.01 4.37
#